data_AF-A0A1W2F4M7-F1
#
_entry.id   AF-A0A1W2F4M7-F1
#
_cell.length_a   1.000
_cell.length_b   1.000
_cell.length_c   1.000
_cell.angle_alpha   90.00
_cell.angle_beta   90.00
_cell.angle_gamma   90.00
#
_symmetry.space_group_name_H-M   'P 1'
#
loop_
_entity.id
_entity.type
_entity.pdbx_description
1 polymer ?
#
loop_
_entity_poly.entity_id
_entity_poly.type
_entity_poly.pdbx_seq_one_letter_code
_entity_poly.pdbx_strand_id
1 'polypeptide(L)'
;MAKGWSLTVCLIVKNEEHCLGDCLDSIRAWADQIVVVDTGSTDNTVQVARQYDAQIEYFQWENDFAKARNYCLQFAVSDWILVLDADERLAGNSETLPDLVAKDYEGYYLTIVSPLGAGKIEAEDHVVRLFRNGRGYKFSGAIHEQIAGSIKELEGQDAIGFSGIIVRHRGYEPEEILCKQKIVRNSQIIKSQLAERQDDTFMLYSLGTELIQQEQYGEACNVLMKALKHMTGGEGYFREVILLALMASLKNSAYVEDEGLFVKALATMPADSDILFLAGLRQAALGNFSLAGEMLAQGGINTVLVPPQLINAIVGELFYRQKSWQAALQKFKLSLEAGPSLYSAVRMIEVLRKGEAGAVKALAYAVGEDAVKLAHEAVLIGDYYAAAVICLAAAERDVGESFNQWKDLYQSIIKQAGSMPAIIKDYLGILCQQMEICKVALATDKECLVVQSYLEKAVNRSLGVWLTLWPEHVVPINIWECCL
;
A
#
# COMPACT_ATOMS: atom_id res chain seq x y z
N MET A 1 3.54 11.96 -47.77
CA MET A 1 2.22 11.40 -48.14
C MET A 1 1.26 11.83 -47.06
N ALA A 2 0.07 12.33 -47.39
CA ALA A 2 -0.94 12.64 -46.38
C ALA A 2 -1.25 11.35 -45.61
N LYS A 3 -1.33 11.42 -44.27
CA LYS A 3 -1.80 10.28 -43.46
C LYS A 3 -3.19 9.89 -44.00
N GLY A 4 -3.42 8.59 -44.21
CA GLY A 4 -4.73 8.05 -44.61
C GLY A 4 -5.74 8.00 -43.46
N TRP A 5 -5.47 8.71 -42.37
CA TRP A 5 -6.22 8.77 -41.13
C TRP A 5 -5.93 10.11 -40.45
N SER A 6 -6.87 10.56 -39.63
CA SER A 6 -6.74 11.74 -38.77
C SER A 6 -7.16 11.42 -37.33
N LEU A 7 -6.59 12.13 -36.36
CA LEU A 7 -6.86 11.94 -34.93
C LEU A 7 -7.26 13.24 -34.20
N THR A 8 -8.40 13.22 -33.52
CA THR A 8 -8.77 14.21 -32.51
C THR A 8 -8.39 13.67 -31.12
N VAL A 9 -7.66 14.45 -30.34
CA VAL A 9 -7.47 14.17 -28.91
C VAL A 9 -8.45 14.99 -28.09
N CYS A 10 -9.25 14.33 -27.26
CA CYS A 10 -10.31 14.92 -26.44
C CYS A 10 -9.97 14.82 -24.94
N LEU A 11 -9.88 15.97 -24.28
CA LEU A 11 -9.64 16.08 -22.85
C LEU A 11 -10.77 16.84 -22.16
N ILE A 12 -11.09 16.45 -20.93
CA ILE A 12 -11.82 17.28 -19.98
C ILE A 12 -10.84 17.69 -18.88
N VAL A 13 -10.84 18.95 -18.46
CA VAL A 13 -9.84 19.46 -17.53
C VAL A 13 -10.48 20.32 -16.44
N LYS A 14 -9.82 20.38 -15.29
CA LYS A 14 -10.08 21.34 -14.22
C LYS A 14 -8.88 21.45 -13.28
N ASN A 15 -8.23 22.61 -13.27
CA ASN A 15 -7.08 22.88 -12.41
C ASN A 15 -5.93 21.87 -12.57
N GLU A 16 -5.46 21.70 -13.80
CA GLU A 16 -4.43 20.75 -14.22
C GLU A 16 -3.20 21.47 -14.81
N GLU A 17 -2.89 22.70 -14.38
CA GLU A 17 -1.77 23.49 -14.94
C GLU A 17 -0.40 22.79 -14.83
N HIS A 18 -0.24 21.89 -13.84
CA HIS A 18 0.99 21.13 -13.59
C HIS A 18 1.12 19.86 -14.44
N CYS A 19 0.00 19.29 -14.88
CA CYS A 19 -0.04 17.99 -15.57
C CYS A 19 -0.27 18.14 -17.07
N LEU A 20 -1.13 19.09 -17.47
CA LEU A 20 -1.64 19.20 -18.83
C LEU A 20 -0.54 19.39 -19.88
N GLY A 21 0.53 20.13 -19.55
CA GLY A 21 1.65 20.34 -20.47
C GLY A 21 2.31 19.02 -20.88
N ASP A 22 2.69 18.19 -19.90
CA ASP A 22 3.31 16.88 -20.13
C ASP A 22 2.40 15.94 -20.94
N CYS A 23 1.09 15.97 -20.66
CA CYS A 23 0.08 15.20 -21.39
C CYS A 23 0.07 15.60 -22.87
N LEU A 24 -0.06 16.90 -23.15
CA LEU A 24 -0.16 17.44 -24.51
C LEU A 24 1.14 17.25 -25.30
N ASP A 25 2.31 17.38 -24.67
CA ASP A 25 3.61 17.08 -25.28
C ASP A 25 3.69 15.61 -25.73
N SER A 26 3.13 14.67 -24.96
CA SER A 26 3.18 13.24 -25.28
C SER A 26 2.34 12.85 -26.50
N ILE A 27 1.29 13.62 -26.83
CA ILE A 27 0.37 13.34 -27.95
C ILE A 27 0.61 14.21 -29.19
N ARG A 28 1.47 15.23 -29.10
CA ARG A 28 1.63 16.27 -30.12
C ARG A 28 1.99 15.72 -31.50
N ALA A 29 2.72 14.62 -31.56
CA ALA A 29 3.11 13.98 -32.82
C ALA A 29 1.96 13.26 -33.53
N TRP A 30 0.87 12.96 -32.83
CA TRP A 30 -0.24 12.13 -33.34
C TRP A 30 -1.50 12.95 -33.61
N ALA A 31 -1.77 13.97 -32.78
CA ALA A 31 -2.98 14.77 -32.84
C ALA A 31 -3.01 15.70 -34.06
N ASP A 32 -4.05 15.56 -34.89
CA ASP A 32 -4.38 16.52 -35.94
C ASP A 32 -5.32 17.62 -35.40
N GLN A 33 -6.09 17.30 -34.34
CA GLN A 33 -6.90 18.24 -33.57
C GLN A 33 -6.76 17.93 -32.08
N ILE A 34 -6.70 18.97 -31.24
CA ILE A 34 -6.79 18.84 -29.79
C ILE A 34 -8.02 19.62 -29.35
N VAL A 35 -8.93 18.96 -28.64
CA VAL A 35 -10.12 19.56 -28.02
C VAL A 35 -9.98 19.43 -26.50
N VAL A 36 -10.03 20.57 -25.82
CA VAL A 36 -10.00 20.65 -24.36
C VAL A 36 -11.29 21.29 -23.88
N VAL A 37 -12.10 20.53 -23.15
CA VAL A 37 -13.27 21.03 -22.45
C VAL A 37 -12.88 21.40 -21.01
N ASP A 38 -12.87 22.69 -20.70
CA ASP A 38 -12.66 23.17 -19.34
C ASP A 38 -13.97 23.12 -18.53
N THR A 39 -13.91 22.48 -17.36
CA THR A 39 -15.07 22.32 -16.46
C THR A 39 -15.07 23.32 -15.28
N GLY A 40 -14.36 24.43 -15.46
CA GLY A 40 -14.26 25.54 -14.51
C GLY A 40 -12.92 25.61 -13.80
N SER A 41 -11.83 25.67 -14.55
CA SER A 41 -10.49 25.94 -14.01
C SER A 41 -10.38 27.37 -13.48
N THR A 42 -9.60 27.54 -12.41
CA THR A 42 -9.27 28.81 -11.77
C THR A 42 -7.78 29.13 -11.79
N ASP A 43 -6.96 28.17 -12.25
CA ASP A 43 -5.51 28.29 -12.43
C ASP A 43 -5.14 28.58 -13.91
N ASN A 44 -3.89 28.35 -14.31
CA ASN A 44 -3.45 28.59 -15.68
C ASN A 44 -3.73 27.44 -16.68
N THR A 45 -4.58 26.46 -16.33
CA THR A 45 -4.85 25.28 -17.18
C THR A 45 -5.24 25.66 -18.61
N VAL A 46 -6.14 26.63 -18.76
CA VAL A 46 -6.63 27.08 -20.08
C VAL A 46 -5.50 27.76 -20.88
N GLN A 47 -4.63 28.51 -20.20
CA GLN A 47 -3.49 29.18 -20.80
C GLN A 47 -2.48 28.15 -21.31
N VAL A 48 -2.23 27.08 -20.55
CA VAL A 48 -1.39 25.95 -20.99
C VAL A 48 -1.99 25.33 -22.25
N ALA A 49 -3.27 24.96 -22.25
CA ALA A 49 -3.93 24.35 -23.40
C ALA A 49 -3.80 25.19 -24.70
N ARG A 50 -3.95 26.52 -24.58
CA ARG A 50 -3.81 27.45 -25.73
C ARG A 50 -2.41 27.46 -26.33
N GLN A 51 -1.36 27.15 -25.57
CA GLN A 51 0.01 27.07 -26.10
C GLN A 51 0.21 25.89 -27.07
N TYR A 52 -0.71 24.92 -27.04
CA TYR A 52 -0.70 23.73 -27.89
C TYR A 52 -1.70 23.84 -29.05
N ASP A 53 -2.18 25.05 -29.37
CA ASP A 53 -3.20 25.29 -30.40
C ASP A 53 -4.48 24.47 -30.19
N ALA A 54 -4.79 24.11 -28.94
CA ALA A 54 -5.99 23.36 -28.60
C ALA A 54 -7.24 24.21 -28.77
N GLN A 55 -8.30 23.61 -29.33
CA GLN A 55 -9.64 24.17 -29.29
C GLN A 55 -10.17 24.08 -27.86
N ILE A 56 -10.49 25.24 -27.27
CA ILE A 56 -10.97 25.33 -25.90
C ILE A 56 -12.49 25.52 -25.91
N GLU A 57 -13.19 24.63 -25.24
CA GLU A 57 -14.63 24.69 -25.01
C GLU A 57 -14.91 24.71 -23.51
N TYR A 58 -16.07 25.24 -23.11
CA TYR A 58 -16.43 25.38 -21.70
C TYR A 58 -17.69 24.59 -21.40
N PHE A 59 -17.63 23.75 -20.36
CA PHE A 59 -18.76 22.96 -19.90
C PHE A 59 -19.02 23.23 -18.42
N GLN A 60 -20.25 23.60 -18.07
CA GLN A 60 -20.62 23.77 -16.67
C GLN A 60 -20.59 22.41 -15.98
N TRP A 61 -19.77 22.26 -14.94
CA TRP A 61 -19.68 20.99 -14.20
C TRP A 61 -21.03 20.58 -13.60
N GLU A 62 -21.55 19.44 -14.04
CA GLU A 62 -22.86 18.88 -13.65
C GLU A 62 -22.74 17.65 -12.73
N ASN A 63 -21.58 17.43 -12.10
CA ASN A 63 -21.30 16.21 -11.32
C ASN A 63 -21.41 14.92 -12.15
N ASP A 64 -21.03 14.99 -13.43
CA ASP A 64 -21.14 13.89 -14.40
C ASP A 64 -20.02 13.98 -15.44
N PHE A 65 -19.04 13.08 -15.33
CA PHE A 65 -17.92 12.99 -16.24
C PHE A 65 -18.34 12.57 -17.65
N ALA A 66 -19.30 11.65 -17.79
CA ALA A 66 -19.81 11.23 -19.09
C ALA A 66 -20.45 12.38 -19.85
N LYS A 67 -21.21 13.28 -19.20
CA LYS A 67 -21.75 14.48 -19.85
C LYS A 67 -20.65 15.38 -20.40
N ALA A 68 -19.61 15.66 -19.62
CA ALA A 68 -18.48 16.48 -20.07
C ALA A 68 -17.72 15.81 -21.22
N ARG A 69 -17.45 14.50 -21.14
CA ARG A 69 -16.83 13.72 -22.22
C ARG A 69 -17.69 13.75 -23.49
N ASN A 70 -18.98 13.47 -23.38
CA ASN A 70 -19.91 13.48 -24.52
C ASN A 70 -20.05 14.89 -25.14
N TYR A 71 -19.98 15.96 -24.35
CA TYR A 71 -19.91 17.33 -24.86
C TYR A 71 -18.62 17.54 -25.67
N CYS A 72 -17.48 17.10 -25.14
CA CYS A 72 -16.19 17.15 -25.84
C CYS A 72 -16.22 16.43 -27.20
N LEU A 73 -16.87 15.27 -27.29
CA LEU A 73 -16.96 14.50 -28.54
C LEU A 73 -17.66 15.25 -29.69
N GLN A 74 -18.51 16.23 -29.40
CA GLN A 74 -19.24 16.99 -30.43
C GLN A 74 -18.33 17.88 -31.29
N PHE A 75 -17.13 18.19 -30.80
CA PHE A 75 -16.16 19.04 -31.48
C PHE A 75 -15.10 18.25 -32.24
N ALA A 76 -15.10 16.91 -32.12
CA ALA A 76 -14.14 16.07 -32.82
C ALA A 76 -14.46 15.99 -34.31
N VAL A 77 -13.49 16.37 -35.15
CA VAL A 77 -13.65 16.41 -36.62
C VAL A 77 -12.85 15.35 -37.36
N SER A 78 -11.96 14.63 -36.66
CA SER A 78 -11.09 13.63 -37.26
C SER A 78 -11.75 12.24 -37.33
N ASP A 79 -11.13 11.32 -38.07
CA ASP A 79 -11.65 9.94 -38.27
C ASP A 79 -11.65 9.13 -36.96
N TRP A 80 -10.67 9.38 -36.10
CA TRP A 80 -10.49 8.71 -34.82
C TRP A 80 -10.47 9.72 -33.67
N ILE A 81 -10.89 9.26 -32.49
CA ILE A 81 -10.84 10.01 -31.24
C ILE A 81 -9.96 9.25 -30.25
N LEU A 82 -9.00 9.95 -29.65
CA LEU A 82 -8.27 9.52 -28.47
C LEU A 82 -8.73 10.34 -27.27
N VAL A 83 -9.19 9.68 -26.23
CA VAL A 83 -9.60 10.31 -24.97
C VAL A 83 -8.49 10.11 -23.94
N LEU A 84 -8.06 11.18 -23.29
CA LEU A 84 -7.07 11.15 -22.20
C LEU A 84 -7.52 12.03 -21.03
N ASP A 85 -6.98 11.74 -19.85
CA ASP A 85 -6.98 12.63 -18.69
C ASP A 85 -5.71 13.52 -18.70
N ALA A 86 -5.77 14.68 -18.05
CA ALA A 86 -4.67 15.66 -18.08
C ALA A 86 -3.41 15.17 -17.33
N ASP A 87 -3.56 14.21 -16.42
CA ASP A 87 -2.49 13.55 -15.67
C ASP A 87 -2.01 12.24 -16.33
N GLU A 88 -2.48 11.94 -17.54
CA GLU A 88 -2.06 10.81 -18.35
C GLU A 88 -1.07 11.23 -19.45
N ARG A 89 -0.10 10.37 -19.77
CA ARG A 89 0.85 10.57 -20.87
C ARG A 89 1.05 9.28 -21.66
N LEU A 90 1.15 9.37 -22.98
CA LEU A 90 1.49 8.21 -23.79
C LEU A 90 2.93 7.75 -23.53
N ALA A 91 3.13 6.44 -23.43
CA ALA A 91 4.41 5.80 -23.29
C ALA A 91 4.70 4.90 -24.51
N GLY A 92 5.80 5.15 -25.21
CA GLY A 92 6.30 4.27 -26.29
C GLY A 92 6.39 4.91 -27.66
N ASN A 93 6.82 4.12 -28.64
CA ASN A 93 7.10 4.57 -30.02
C ASN A 93 5.83 4.73 -30.85
N SER A 94 5.82 5.79 -31.66
CA SER A 94 4.80 6.28 -32.58
C SER A 94 4.34 5.32 -33.69
N GLU A 95 4.87 4.10 -33.75
CA GLU A 95 4.67 3.18 -34.87
C GLU A 95 3.34 2.42 -34.80
N THR A 96 2.69 2.38 -33.63
CA THR A 96 1.52 1.53 -33.41
C THR A 96 0.20 2.12 -33.91
N LEU A 97 0.02 3.44 -33.92
CA LEU A 97 -1.27 4.04 -34.29
C LEU A 97 -1.67 3.77 -35.76
N PRO A 98 -0.78 3.93 -36.77
CA PRO A 98 -1.06 3.52 -38.15
C PRO A 98 -1.48 2.04 -38.27
N ASP A 99 -0.85 1.16 -37.50
CA ASP A 99 -1.16 -0.28 -37.53
C ASP A 99 -2.52 -0.59 -36.90
N LEU A 100 -2.93 0.19 -35.89
CA LEU A 100 -4.25 0.06 -35.26
C LEU A 100 -5.35 0.57 -36.19
N VAL A 101 -5.17 1.75 -36.80
CA VAL A 101 -6.20 2.32 -37.68
C VAL A 101 -6.36 1.56 -39.00
N ALA A 102 -5.38 0.74 -39.38
CA ALA A 102 -5.44 -0.14 -40.55
C ALA A 102 -6.27 -1.42 -40.33
N LYS A 103 -6.57 -1.79 -39.07
CA LYS A 103 -7.39 -2.97 -38.75
C LYS A 103 -8.88 -2.62 -38.71
N ASP A 104 -9.71 -3.64 -38.85
CA ASP A 104 -11.17 -3.53 -38.87
C ASP A 104 -11.76 -3.61 -37.45
N TYR A 105 -11.41 -2.63 -36.63
CA TYR A 105 -12.00 -2.41 -35.31
C TYR A 105 -12.64 -1.03 -35.24
N GLU A 106 -13.63 -0.88 -34.37
CA GLU A 106 -14.32 0.39 -34.09
C GLU A 106 -13.71 1.09 -32.86
N GLY A 107 -12.98 0.35 -32.01
CA GLY A 107 -12.20 0.92 -30.91
C GLY A 107 -11.15 0.00 -30.33
N TYR A 108 -10.35 0.53 -29.40
CA TYR A 108 -9.25 -0.16 -28.76
C TYR A 108 -9.19 0.09 -27.26
N TYR A 109 -9.00 -1.01 -26.53
CA TYR A 109 -8.48 -0.98 -25.16
C TYR A 109 -7.00 -0.55 -25.21
N LEU A 110 -6.68 0.49 -24.43
CA LEU A 110 -5.32 0.92 -24.13
C LEU A 110 -4.96 0.45 -22.71
N THR A 111 -3.68 0.16 -22.48
CA THR A 111 -3.18 -0.20 -21.16
C THR A 111 -2.81 1.06 -20.39
N ILE A 112 -3.56 1.36 -19.33
CA ILE A 112 -3.25 2.43 -18.39
C ILE A 112 -2.37 1.85 -17.29
N VAL A 113 -1.18 2.40 -17.14
CA VAL A 113 -0.20 1.99 -16.13
C VAL A 113 -0.14 3.07 -15.06
N SER A 114 -0.52 2.70 -13.84
CA SER A 114 -0.61 3.58 -12.68
C SER A 114 0.37 3.13 -11.60
N PRO A 115 1.25 4.00 -11.06
CA PRO A 115 2.10 3.64 -9.94
C PRO A 115 1.27 3.49 -8.67
N LEU A 116 1.40 2.36 -7.99
CA LEU A 116 0.83 2.06 -6.68
C LEU A 116 1.86 2.29 -5.57
N GLY A 117 1.41 2.88 -4.46
CA GLY A 117 2.23 3.22 -3.31
C GLY A 117 3.31 4.25 -3.63
N ALA A 118 4.47 4.19 -2.96
CA ALA A 118 5.62 5.06 -3.23
C ALA A 118 6.35 4.72 -4.56
N GLY A 119 5.61 4.35 -5.61
CA GLY A 119 6.11 4.10 -6.97
C GLY A 119 6.87 2.78 -7.16
N LYS A 120 6.66 1.78 -6.29
CA LYS A 120 7.37 0.48 -6.36
C LYS A 120 6.60 -0.63 -7.07
N ILE A 121 5.30 -0.45 -7.28
CA ILE A 121 4.41 -1.41 -7.92
C ILE A 121 3.64 -0.64 -8.99
N GLU A 122 3.40 -1.24 -10.15
CA GLU A 122 2.56 -0.68 -11.21
C GLU A 122 1.28 -1.52 -11.32
N ALA A 123 0.13 -0.86 -11.39
CA ALA A 123 -1.15 -1.47 -11.75
C ALA A 123 -1.43 -1.21 -13.23
N GLU A 124 -2.00 -2.21 -13.90
CA GLU A 124 -2.40 -2.13 -15.30
C GLU A 124 -3.92 -2.28 -15.43
N ASP A 125 -4.55 -1.29 -16.05
CA ASP A 125 -5.97 -1.30 -16.40
C ASP A 125 -6.15 -1.23 -17.91
N HIS A 126 -7.18 -1.88 -18.44
CA HIS A 126 -7.51 -1.82 -19.86
C HIS A 126 -8.79 -1.01 -20.10
N VAL A 127 -8.65 0.17 -20.70
CA VAL A 127 -9.77 1.11 -20.90
C VAL A 127 -9.89 1.48 -22.38
N VAL A 128 -11.11 1.56 -22.90
CA VAL A 128 -11.32 2.02 -24.28
C VAL A 128 -11.09 3.52 -24.34
N ARG A 129 -9.94 3.91 -24.90
CA ARG A 129 -9.53 5.31 -25.05
C ARG A 129 -9.44 5.76 -26.52
N LEU A 130 -9.27 4.82 -27.46
CA LEU A 130 -9.19 5.11 -28.89
C LEU A 130 -10.38 4.48 -29.64
N PHE A 131 -11.12 5.26 -30.41
CA PHE A 131 -12.31 4.76 -31.14
C PHE A 131 -12.64 5.63 -32.36
N ARG A 132 -13.44 5.09 -33.28
CA ARG A 132 -13.88 5.79 -34.49
C ARG A 132 -14.87 6.91 -34.18
N ASN A 133 -14.71 8.03 -34.86
CA ASN A 133 -15.61 9.17 -34.76
C ASN A 133 -16.86 8.97 -35.64
N GLY A 134 -17.92 9.76 -35.38
CA GLY A 134 -19.09 9.86 -36.26
C GLY A 134 -20.05 8.67 -36.24
N ARG A 135 -19.83 7.71 -35.34
CA ARG A 135 -20.64 6.48 -35.20
C ARG A 135 -21.79 6.58 -34.20
N GLY A 136 -21.84 7.66 -33.41
CA GLY A 136 -22.84 7.86 -32.37
C GLY A 136 -22.51 7.22 -31.01
N TYR A 137 -21.26 6.80 -30.80
CA TYR A 137 -20.78 6.29 -29.51
C TYR A 137 -20.88 7.34 -28.40
N LYS A 138 -21.20 6.88 -27.19
CA LYS A 138 -21.45 7.72 -26.02
C LYS A 138 -20.86 7.11 -24.77
N PHE A 139 -20.25 7.96 -23.95
CA PHE A 139 -19.90 7.63 -22.59
C PHE A 139 -21.16 7.50 -21.73
N SER A 140 -21.16 6.52 -20.82
CA SER A 140 -22.18 6.33 -19.78
C SER A 140 -21.53 6.14 -18.42
N GLY A 141 -22.26 6.54 -17.36
CA GLY A 141 -21.77 6.58 -15.97
C GLY A 141 -21.26 7.97 -15.59
N ALA A 142 -21.81 8.56 -14.52
CA ALA A 142 -21.40 9.91 -14.08
C ALA A 142 -19.99 9.92 -13.47
N ILE A 143 -19.49 8.75 -13.08
CA ILE A 143 -18.14 8.46 -12.61
C ILE A 143 -17.74 7.09 -13.11
N HIS A 144 -16.44 6.87 -13.32
CA HIS A 144 -15.90 5.68 -13.99
C HIS A 144 -16.54 5.47 -15.37
N GLU A 145 -16.72 6.56 -16.11
CA GLU A 145 -17.46 6.59 -17.35
C GLU A 145 -16.84 5.66 -18.40
N GLN A 146 -17.69 4.94 -19.13
CA GLN A 146 -17.26 3.97 -20.15
C GLN A 146 -17.92 4.25 -21.49
N ILE A 147 -17.16 4.17 -22.58
CA ILE A 147 -17.70 4.25 -23.95
C ILE A 147 -17.95 2.87 -24.57
N ALA A 148 -17.24 1.84 -24.08
CA ALA A 148 -17.23 0.50 -24.66
C ALA A 148 -18.63 -0.11 -24.80
N GLY A 149 -19.53 0.16 -23.85
CA GLY A 149 -20.91 -0.33 -23.88
C GLY A 149 -21.65 0.13 -25.15
N SER A 150 -21.57 1.42 -25.49
CA SER A 150 -22.23 1.98 -26.66
C SER A 150 -21.67 1.45 -27.99
N ILE A 151 -20.35 1.19 -28.06
CA ILE A 151 -19.71 0.60 -29.23
C ILE A 151 -20.22 -0.83 -29.43
N LYS A 152 -20.23 -1.63 -28.36
CA LYS A 152 -20.68 -3.03 -28.41
C LYS A 152 -22.15 -3.17 -28.74
N GLU A 153 -22.97 -2.23 -28.27
CA GLU A 153 -24.40 -2.19 -28.57
C GLU A 153 -24.66 -1.92 -30.07
N LEU A 154 -23.89 -1.02 -30.68
CA LEU A 154 -24.09 -0.62 -32.08
C LEU A 154 -23.39 -1.56 -33.08
N GLU A 155 -22.21 -2.07 -32.75
CA GLU A 155 -21.30 -2.74 -33.70
C GLU A 155 -21.05 -4.23 -33.38
N GLY A 156 -21.47 -4.68 -32.20
CA GLY A 156 -21.25 -6.04 -31.72
C GLY A 156 -20.08 -6.21 -30.75
N GLN A 157 -20.02 -7.37 -30.09
CA GLN A 157 -19.08 -7.63 -28.99
C GLN A 157 -17.60 -7.63 -29.42
N ASP A 158 -17.32 -8.05 -30.66
CA ASP A 158 -15.96 -8.21 -31.20
C ASP A 158 -15.43 -6.93 -31.88
N ALA A 159 -16.19 -5.82 -31.82
CA ALA A 159 -15.84 -4.56 -32.48
C ALA A 159 -14.67 -3.79 -31.80
N ILE A 160 -14.23 -4.24 -30.62
CA ILE A 160 -13.15 -3.59 -29.86
C ILE A 160 -11.95 -4.52 -29.73
N GLY A 161 -10.78 -4.06 -30.16
CA GLY A 161 -9.51 -4.77 -30.04
C GLY A 161 -8.69 -4.35 -28.83
N PHE A 162 -7.60 -5.07 -28.55
CA PHE A 162 -6.56 -4.62 -27.63
C PHE A 162 -5.43 -3.96 -28.41
N SER A 163 -4.95 -2.82 -27.92
CA SER A 163 -3.78 -2.14 -28.48
C SER A 163 -2.53 -2.45 -27.65
N GLY A 164 -1.35 -2.29 -28.27
CA GLY A 164 -0.08 -2.26 -27.54
C GLY A 164 0.30 -0.86 -27.03
N ILE A 165 -0.62 0.11 -27.10
CA ILE A 165 -0.36 1.47 -26.64
C ILE A 165 -0.48 1.49 -25.12
N ILE A 166 0.54 2.04 -24.48
CA ILE A 166 0.60 2.22 -23.03
C ILE A 166 0.38 3.70 -22.73
N VAL A 167 -0.50 3.98 -21.78
CA VAL A 167 -0.72 5.29 -21.18
C VAL A 167 -0.18 5.22 -19.77
N ARG A 168 0.75 6.09 -19.39
CA ARG A 168 1.19 6.21 -18.00
C ARG A 168 0.37 7.28 -17.31
N HIS A 169 -0.30 6.90 -16.25
CA HIS A 169 -0.97 7.83 -15.37
C HIS A 169 0.02 8.33 -14.32
N ARG A 170 0.12 9.66 -14.13
CA ARG A 170 0.95 10.26 -13.08
C ARG A 170 0.24 10.05 -11.74
N GLY A 171 0.51 8.92 -11.09
CA GLY A 171 0.12 8.73 -9.68
C GLY A 171 1.04 9.54 -8.76
N TYR A 172 0.42 10.29 -7.85
CA TYR A 172 1.04 11.12 -6.81
C TYR A 172 1.73 12.42 -7.24
N GLU A 173 0.96 13.51 -7.26
CA GLU A 173 1.45 14.78 -6.71
C GLU A 173 0.95 14.91 -5.26
N PRO A 174 1.85 15.10 -4.26
CA PRO A 174 1.45 15.17 -2.87
C PRO A 174 0.93 16.57 -2.55
N GLU A 175 -0.33 16.81 -2.89
CA GLU A 175 -1.15 17.68 -2.07
C GLU A 175 -2.29 16.83 -1.51
N GLU A 176 -2.10 16.35 -0.28
CA GLU A 176 -3.07 15.59 0.50
C GLU A 176 -4.48 16.25 0.47
N ILE A 177 -4.51 17.57 0.28
CA ILE A 177 -5.71 18.38 0.10
C ILE A 177 -6.44 18.08 -1.22
N LEU A 178 -5.75 18.02 -2.36
CA LEU A 178 -6.35 17.71 -3.67
C LEU A 178 -6.90 16.28 -3.69
N CYS A 179 -6.17 15.33 -3.08
CA CYS A 179 -6.65 13.96 -2.93
C CYS A 179 -7.95 13.90 -2.11
N LYS A 180 -7.99 14.56 -0.94
CA LYS A 180 -9.20 14.64 -0.10
C LYS A 180 -10.38 15.29 -0.83
N GLN A 181 -10.14 16.33 -1.64
CA GLN A 181 -11.19 16.97 -2.43
C GLN A 181 -11.73 16.04 -3.53
N LYS A 182 -10.86 15.29 -4.23
CA LYS A 182 -11.27 14.30 -5.24
C LYS A 182 -12.15 13.21 -4.61
N ILE A 183 -11.75 12.65 -3.48
CA ILE A 183 -12.49 11.61 -2.72
C ILE A 183 -13.90 12.10 -2.32
N VAL A 184 -13.99 13.32 -1.77
CA VAL A 184 -15.29 13.90 -1.34
C VAL A 184 -16.20 14.16 -2.54
N ARG A 185 -15.68 14.72 -3.64
CA ARG A 185 -16.44 14.94 -4.87
C ARG A 185 -16.95 13.61 -5.44
N ASN A 186 -16.08 12.62 -5.58
CA ASN A 186 -16.43 11.31 -6.11
C ASN A 186 -17.54 10.67 -5.28
N SER A 187 -17.40 10.69 -3.96
CA SER A 187 -18.42 10.18 -3.02
C SER A 187 -19.79 10.83 -3.23
N GLN A 188 -19.84 12.14 -3.51
CA GLN A 188 -21.10 12.83 -3.79
C GLN A 188 -21.76 12.38 -5.09
N ILE A 189 -20.98 12.23 -6.16
CA ILE A 189 -21.47 11.75 -7.47
C ILE A 189 -22.04 10.34 -7.31
N ILE A 190 -21.30 9.44 -6.66
CA ILE A 190 -21.72 8.06 -6.43
C ILE A 190 -22.99 8.01 -5.58
N LYS A 191 -23.06 8.80 -4.50
CA LYS A 191 -24.27 8.89 -3.65
C LYS A 191 -25.49 9.41 -4.43
N SER A 192 -25.30 10.32 -5.37
CA SER A 192 -26.38 10.79 -6.27
C SER A 192 -26.87 9.68 -7.19
N GLN A 193 -25.96 8.91 -7.81
CA GLN A 193 -26.34 7.78 -8.67
C GLN A 193 -27.08 6.69 -7.87
N LEU A 194 -26.61 6.39 -6.65
CA LEU A 194 -27.26 5.43 -5.77
C LEU A 194 -28.64 5.89 -5.28
N ALA A 195 -28.94 7.19 -5.30
CA ALA A 195 -30.28 7.69 -5.00
C ALA A 195 -31.29 7.33 -6.10
N GLU A 196 -30.84 7.26 -7.36
CA GLU A 196 -31.66 6.84 -8.50
C GLU A 196 -31.75 5.31 -8.60
N ARG A 197 -30.62 4.62 -8.44
CA ARG A 197 -30.52 3.16 -8.49
C ARG A 197 -29.76 2.60 -7.29
N GLN A 198 -30.51 2.18 -6.27
CA GLN A 198 -29.96 1.77 -4.98
C GLN A 198 -29.24 0.42 -4.96
N ASP A 199 -29.42 -0.41 -6.00
CA ASP A 199 -28.91 -1.78 -6.12
C ASP A 199 -27.75 -1.92 -7.11
N ASP A 200 -27.21 -0.79 -7.61
CA ASP A 200 -26.08 -0.79 -8.51
C ASP A 200 -24.81 -1.27 -7.77
N THR A 201 -24.41 -2.52 -8.01
CA THR A 201 -23.32 -3.18 -7.29
C THR A 201 -21.97 -2.50 -7.52
N PHE A 202 -21.74 -1.94 -8.70
CA PHE A 202 -20.50 -1.27 -9.02
C PHE A 202 -20.41 0.10 -8.34
N MET A 203 -21.52 0.84 -8.27
CA MET A 203 -21.57 2.09 -7.50
C MET A 203 -21.47 1.86 -6.00
N LEU A 204 -22.05 0.78 -5.48
CA LEU A 204 -21.88 0.38 -4.07
C LEU A 204 -20.42 0.00 -3.78
N TYR A 205 -19.78 -0.80 -4.64
CA TYR A 205 -18.36 -1.11 -4.54
C TYR A 205 -17.49 0.16 -4.53
N SER A 206 -17.72 1.07 -5.48
CA SER A 206 -17.00 2.33 -5.61
C SER A 206 -17.20 3.25 -4.39
N LEU A 207 -18.41 3.32 -3.84
CA LEU A 207 -18.64 4.06 -2.61
C LEU A 207 -17.90 3.42 -1.42
N GLY A 208 -17.86 2.08 -1.36
CA GLY A 208 -17.13 1.36 -0.32
C GLY A 208 -15.63 1.67 -0.30
N THR A 209 -14.98 1.75 -1.47
CA THR A 209 -13.56 2.11 -1.58
C THR A 209 -13.31 3.55 -1.17
N GLU A 210 -14.16 4.50 -1.58
CA GLU A 210 -14.05 5.91 -1.20
C GLU A 210 -14.26 6.12 0.32
N LEU A 211 -15.17 5.37 0.95
CA LEU A 211 -15.39 5.40 2.39
C LEU A 211 -14.21 4.81 3.18
N ILE A 212 -13.56 3.76 2.67
CA ILE A 212 -12.33 3.21 3.27
C ILE A 212 -11.21 4.24 3.25
N GLN A 213 -11.03 4.97 2.13
CA GLN A 213 -10.03 6.04 2.03
C GLN A 213 -10.32 7.22 2.98
N GLN A 214 -11.58 7.41 3.37
CA GLN A 214 -12.00 8.38 4.40
C GLN A 214 -11.96 7.80 5.83
N GLU A 215 -11.45 6.58 5.99
CA GLU A 215 -11.42 5.85 7.27
C GLU A 215 -12.81 5.63 7.89
N GLN A 216 -13.87 5.70 7.08
CA GLN A 216 -15.26 5.47 7.47
C GLN A 216 -15.64 3.99 7.37
N TYR A 217 -14.88 3.14 8.06
CA TYR A 217 -14.94 1.68 7.90
C TYR A 217 -16.33 1.06 8.18
N GLY A 218 -17.09 1.62 9.13
CA GLY A 218 -18.45 1.13 9.42
C GLY A 218 -19.44 1.37 8.28
N GLU A 219 -19.45 2.58 7.70
CA GLU A 219 -20.30 2.89 6.54
C GLU A 219 -19.83 2.08 5.32
N ALA A 220 -18.51 1.98 5.11
CA ALA A 220 -17.93 1.18 4.04
C ALA A 220 -18.38 -0.29 4.11
N CYS A 221 -18.26 -0.92 5.29
CA CYS A 221 -18.71 -2.30 5.50
C CYS A 221 -20.19 -2.48 5.15
N ASN A 222 -21.06 -1.57 5.61
CA ASN A 222 -22.49 -1.64 5.33
C ASN A 222 -22.81 -1.53 3.83
N VAL A 223 -22.14 -0.61 3.13
CA VAL A 223 -22.32 -0.41 1.68
C VAL A 223 -21.79 -1.61 0.89
N LEU A 224 -20.61 -2.14 1.24
CA LEU A 224 -20.02 -3.31 0.58
C LEU A 224 -20.86 -4.58 0.83
N MET A 225 -21.38 -4.77 2.04
CA MET A 225 -22.33 -5.84 2.32
C MET A 225 -23.63 -5.69 1.53
N LYS A 226 -24.09 -4.45 1.27
CA LYS A 226 -25.23 -4.20 0.39
C LYS A 226 -24.89 -4.60 -1.05
N ALA A 227 -23.69 -4.30 -1.55
CA ALA A 227 -23.24 -4.75 -2.87
C ALA A 227 -23.29 -6.28 -2.96
N LEU A 228 -22.69 -7.00 -2.00
CA LEU A 228 -22.66 -8.47 -1.98
C LEU A 228 -24.05 -9.11 -1.99
N LYS A 229 -25.09 -8.45 -1.47
CA LYS A 229 -26.47 -8.96 -1.52
C LYS A 229 -27.09 -8.95 -2.92
N HIS A 230 -26.60 -8.06 -3.80
CA HIS A 230 -27.09 -7.89 -5.16
C HIS A 230 -26.17 -8.52 -6.21
N MET A 231 -24.97 -8.94 -5.81
CA MET A 231 -24.01 -9.62 -6.69
C MET A 231 -24.36 -11.10 -6.87
N THR A 232 -23.95 -11.64 -8.02
CA THR A 232 -24.14 -13.03 -8.41
C THR A 232 -22.91 -13.90 -8.18
N GLY A 233 -21.74 -13.28 -8.00
CA GLY A 233 -20.45 -13.97 -7.84
C GLY A 233 -19.64 -14.09 -9.12
N GLY A 234 -20.22 -13.75 -10.28
CA GLY A 234 -19.54 -13.76 -11.57
C GLY A 234 -18.91 -12.42 -11.96
N GLU A 235 -19.13 -11.38 -11.17
CA GLU A 235 -18.56 -10.06 -11.42
C GLU A 235 -17.05 -10.08 -11.19
N GLY A 236 -16.27 -9.46 -12.08
CA GLY A 236 -14.80 -9.44 -11.99
C GLY A 236 -14.22 -8.77 -10.75
N TYR A 237 -15.04 -8.02 -10.01
CA TYR A 237 -14.68 -7.34 -8.76
C TYR A 237 -15.33 -7.98 -7.51
N PHE A 238 -15.95 -9.16 -7.63
CA PHE A 238 -16.67 -9.81 -6.54
C PHE A 238 -15.76 -10.19 -5.36
N ARG A 239 -14.59 -10.75 -5.67
CA ARG A 239 -13.59 -11.12 -4.67
C ARG A 239 -13.10 -9.89 -3.90
N GLU A 240 -12.86 -8.80 -4.61
CA GLU A 240 -12.37 -7.54 -4.08
C GLU A 240 -13.39 -6.92 -3.12
N VAL A 241 -14.69 -6.97 -3.45
CA VAL A 241 -15.77 -6.53 -2.55
C VAL A 241 -15.77 -7.35 -1.26
N ILE A 242 -15.59 -8.68 -1.33
CA ILE A 242 -15.49 -9.53 -0.14
C ILE A 242 -14.30 -9.07 0.72
N LEU A 243 -13.10 -8.96 0.13
CA LEU A 243 -11.90 -8.58 0.86
C LEU A 243 -12.03 -7.20 1.53
N LEU A 244 -12.55 -6.21 0.81
CA LEU A 244 -12.77 -4.86 1.36
C LEU A 244 -13.80 -4.87 2.48
N ALA A 245 -14.88 -5.65 2.36
CA ALA A 245 -15.87 -5.77 3.43
C ALA A 245 -15.27 -6.41 4.69
N LEU A 246 -14.48 -7.47 4.54
CA LEU A 246 -13.79 -8.13 5.64
C LEU A 246 -12.77 -7.20 6.31
N MET A 247 -11.94 -6.50 5.53
CA MET A 247 -10.97 -5.52 6.05
C MET A 247 -11.65 -4.36 6.79
N ALA A 248 -12.70 -3.78 6.20
CA ALA A 248 -13.48 -2.72 6.83
C ALA A 248 -14.16 -3.21 8.13
N SER A 249 -14.63 -4.46 8.17
CA SER A 249 -15.21 -5.03 9.38
C SER A 249 -14.19 -5.19 10.51
N LEU A 250 -12.93 -5.54 10.21
CA LEU A 250 -11.88 -5.71 11.22
C LEU A 250 -11.42 -4.40 11.82
N LYS A 251 -11.46 -3.32 11.04
CA LYS A 251 -11.16 -1.95 11.49
C LYS A 251 -12.25 -1.32 12.33
N ASN A 252 -13.43 -1.93 12.39
CA ASN A 252 -14.53 -1.46 13.20
C ASN A 252 -14.80 -2.45 14.34
N SER A 253 -14.46 -2.06 15.56
CA SER A 253 -14.62 -2.90 16.76
C SER A 253 -16.04 -3.43 16.97
N ALA A 254 -17.07 -2.75 16.43
CA ALA A 254 -18.46 -3.21 16.49
C ALA A 254 -18.77 -4.42 15.58
N TYR A 255 -17.94 -4.71 14.57
CA TYR A 255 -18.16 -5.80 13.61
C TYR A 255 -17.22 -6.99 13.76
N VAL A 256 -16.19 -6.90 14.63
CA VAL A 256 -15.33 -8.06 14.94
C VAL A 256 -16.17 -9.23 15.50
N GLU A 257 -17.27 -8.92 16.17
CA GLU A 257 -18.20 -9.91 16.72
C GLU A 257 -19.14 -10.55 15.67
N ASP A 258 -19.39 -9.91 14.51
CA ASP A 258 -20.27 -10.47 13.47
C ASP A 258 -19.54 -11.53 12.64
N GLU A 259 -19.77 -12.79 12.97
CA GLU A 259 -19.20 -13.95 12.29
C GLU A 259 -19.83 -14.18 10.89
N GLY A 260 -21.03 -13.65 10.63
CA GLY A 260 -21.83 -14.00 9.47
C GLY A 260 -21.16 -13.66 8.14
N LEU A 261 -20.42 -12.55 8.08
CA LEU A 261 -19.68 -12.15 6.88
C LEU A 261 -18.50 -13.09 6.61
N PHE A 262 -17.71 -13.43 7.62
CA PHE A 262 -16.54 -14.31 7.50
C PHE A 262 -16.95 -15.75 7.14
N VAL A 263 -17.99 -16.28 7.77
CA VAL A 263 -18.50 -17.62 7.45
C VAL A 263 -18.99 -17.70 6.02
N LYS A 264 -19.71 -16.69 5.53
CA LYS A 264 -20.14 -16.64 4.13
C LYS A 264 -18.96 -16.54 3.17
N ALA A 265 -17.99 -15.66 3.45
CA ALA A 265 -16.80 -15.50 2.62
C ALA A 265 -16.02 -16.82 2.50
N LEU A 266 -15.78 -17.52 3.62
CA LEU A 266 -15.11 -18.83 3.63
C LEU A 266 -15.95 -19.92 2.96
N ALA A 267 -17.28 -19.89 3.07
CA ALA A 267 -18.13 -20.83 2.34
C ALA A 267 -18.10 -20.60 0.82
N THR A 268 -18.00 -19.34 0.39
CA THR A 268 -17.92 -18.96 -1.02
C THR A 268 -16.53 -19.22 -1.62
N MET A 269 -15.47 -18.97 -0.85
CA MET A 269 -14.08 -19.06 -1.30
C MET A 269 -13.18 -19.71 -0.22
N PRO A 270 -13.31 -21.02 0.03
CA PRO A 270 -12.71 -21.69 1.19
C PRO A 270 -11.17 -21.81 1.14
N ALA A 271 -10.57 -21.75 -0.04
CA ALA A 271 -9.13 -21.88 -0.24
C ALA A 271 -8.45 -20.52 -0.52
N ASP A 272 -9.18 -19.41 -0.45
CA ASP A 272 -8.61 -18.10 -0.71
C ASP A 272 -7.69 -17.68 0.43
N SER A 273 -6.42 -17.43 0.10
CA SER A 273 -5.37 -17.15 1.09
C SER A 273 -5.59 -15.81 1.81
N ASP A 274 -6.14 -14.80 1.14
CA ASP A 274 -6.38 -13.50 1.75
C ASP A 274 -7.60 -13.57 2.69
N ILE A 275 -8.66 -14.29 2.31
CA ILE A 275 -9.82 -14.50 3.18
C ILE A 275 -9.43 -15.33 4.41
N LEU A 276 -8.66 -16.40 4.24
CA LEU A 276 -8.13 -17.21 5.36
C LEU A 276 -7.25 -16.37 6.29
N PHE A 277 -6.42 -15.48 5.73
CA PHE A 277 -5.60 -14.56 6.51
C PHE A 277 -6.45 -13.60 7.35
N LEU A 278 -7.42 -12.91 6.74
CA LEU A 278 -8.32 -12.00 7.45
C LEU A 278 -9.16 -12.72 8.50
N ALA A 279 -9.63 -13.95 8.21
CA ALA A 279 -10.31 -14.79 9.18
C ALA A 279 -9.40 -15.17 10.37
N GLY A 280 -8.14 -15.49 10.10
CA GLY A 280 -7.12 -15.72 11.14
C GLY A 280 -6.91 -14.49 12.02
N LEU A 281 -6.79 -13.30 11.43
CA LEU A 281 -6.68 -12.04 12.18
C LEU A 281 -7.90 -11.78 13.06
N ARG A 282 -9.11 -12.04 12.54
CA ARG A 282 -10.34 -11.93 13.34
C ARG A 282 -10.28 -12.83 14.58
N GLN A 283 -9.94 -14.10 14.40
CA GLN A 283 -9.88 -15.05 15.50
C GLN A 283 -8.82 -14.65 16.53
N ALA A 284 -7.68 -14.12 16.07
CA ALA A 284 -6.64 -13.60 16.95
C ALA A 284 -7.11 -12.37 17.75
N ALA A 285 -7.86 -11.46 17.12
CA ALA A 285 -8.47 -10.31 17.79
C ALA A 285 -9.52 -10.72 18.85
N LEU A 286 -10.24 -11.83 18.63
CA LEU A 286 -11.17 -12.42 19.59
C LEU A 286 -10.49 -13.26 20.69
N GLY A 287 -9.16 -13.42 20.63
CA GLY A 287 -8.39 -14.24 21.57
C GLY A 287 -8.39 -15.75 21.27
N ASN A 288 -8.96 -16.17 20.15
CA ASN A 288 -9.03 -17.56 19.69
C ASN A 288 -7.74 -17.97 18.96
N PHE A 289 -6.59 -17.94 19.65
CA PHE A 289 -5.27 -18.10 19.04
C PHE A 289 -5.03 -19.45 18.36
N SER A 290 -5.67 -20.53 18.82
CA SER A 290 -5.57 -21.85 18.17
C SER A 290 -6.22 -21.82 16.78
N LEU A 291 -7.47 -21.35 16.71
CA LEU A 291 -8.22 -21.25 15.47
C LEU A 291 -7.58 -20.24 14.51
N ALA A 292 -7.05 -19.13 15.02
CA ALA A 292 -6.25 -18.20 14.22
C ALA A 292 -5.05 -18.91 13.56
N GLY A 293 -4.32 -19.73 14.32
CA GLY A 293 -3.20 -20.51 13.81
C GLY A 293 -3.62 -21.53 12.75
N GLU A 294 -4.75 -22.20 12.94
CA GLU A 294 -5.32 -23.14 11.97
C GLU A 294 -5.67 -22.45 10.64
N MET A 295 -6.35 -21.29 10.68
CA MET A 295 -6.71 -20.52 9.49
C MET A 295 -5.48 -20.07 8.70
N LEU A 296 -4.45 -19.58 9.41
CA LEU A 296 -3.18 -19.21 8.77
C LEU A 296 -2.48 -20.44 8.15
N ALA A 297 -2.46 -21.58 8.85
CA ALA A 297 -1.83 -22.80 8.36
C ALA A 297 -2.56 -23.43 7.16
N GLN A 298 -3.87 -23.22 7.01
CA GLN A 298 -4.66 -23.71 5.88
C GLN A 298 -4.36 -23.00 4.55
N GLY A 299 -3.65 -21.87 4.59
CA GLY A 299 -3.32 -21.09 3.40
C GLY A 299 -3.16 -19.60 3.65
N GLY A 300 -3.65 -19.10 4.79
CA GLY A 300 -3.56 -17.67 5.15
C GLY A 300 -2.14 -17.10 5.18
N ILE A 301 -1.12 -17.94 5.42
CA ILE A 301 0.30 -17.51 5.34
C ILE A 301 0.75 -17.12 3.92
N ASN A 302 0.00 -17.47 2.88
CA ASN A 302 0.32 -17.16 1.48
C ASN A 302 -0.39 -15.87 1.00
N THR A 303 -0.97 -15.09 1.91
CA THR A 303 -1.62 -13.82 1.57
C THR A 303 -0.66 -12.85 0.87
N VAL A 304 -1.20 -12.05 -0.04
CA VAL A 304 -0.49 -10.94 -0.68
C VAL A 304 -0.82 -9.58 -0.04
N LEU A 305 -1.76 -9.55 0.91
CA LEU A 305 -2.20 -8.31 1.57
C LEU A 305 -1.09 -7.68 2.42
N VAL A 306 -0.17 -8.48 2.93
CA VAL A 306 0.90 -8.03 3.83
C VAL A 306 2.24 -8.67 3.45
N PRO A 307 3.38 -7.99 3.70
CA PRO A 307 4.69 -8.54 3.40
C PRO A 307 5.02 -9.76 4.27
N PRO A 308 5.88 -10.69 3.79
CA PRO A 308 6.27 -11.90 4.54
C PRO A 308 6.83 -11.63 5.95
N GLN A 309 7.49 -10.49 6.13
CA GLN A 309 7.94 -9.99 7.42
C GLN A 309 6.79 -9.94 8.44
N LEU A 310 5.67 -9.30 8.07
CA LEU A 310 4.53 -9.11 8.95
C LEU A 310 3.80 -10.45 9.21
N ILE A 311 3.71 -11.33 8.21
CA ILE A 311 3.16 -12.68 8.36
C ILE A 311 3.94 -13.46 9.43
N ASN A 312 5.28 -13.41 9.39
CA ASN A 312 6.11 -14.07 10.39
C ASN A 312 5.96 -13.47 11.79
N ALA A 313 5.83 -12.14 11.90
CA ALA A 313 5.56 -11.48 13.19
C ALA A 313 4.21 -11.91 13.78
N ILE A 314 3.17 -11.99 12.93
CA ILE A 314 1.82 -12.45 13.28
C ILE A 314 1.86 -13.90 13.78
N VAL A 315 2.44 -14.82 13.02
CA VAL A 315 2.52 -16.23 13.44
C VAL A 315 3.38 -16.39 14.70
N GLY A 316 4.45 -15.60 14.82
CA GLY A 316 5.27 -15.54 16.04
C GLY A 316 4.46 -15.12 17.27
N GLU A 317 3.59 -14.12 17.13
CA GLU A 317 2.70 -13.67 18.20
C GLU A 317 1.71 -14.77 18.62
N LEU A 318 1.14 -15.52 17.68
CA LEU A 318 0.24 -16.64 18.01
C LEU A 318 0.97 -17.70 18.84
N PHE A 319 2.18 -18.10 18.44
CA PHE A 319 2.97 -19.04 19.22
C PHE A 319 3.37 -18.48 20.60
N TYR A 320 3.69 -17.19 20.66
CA TYR A 320 4.01 -16.52 21.92
C TYR A 320 2.83 -16.57 22.89
N ARG A 321 1.61 -16.26 22.43
CA ARG A 321 0.38 -16.34 23.24
C ARG A 321 0.04 -17.75 23.67
N GLN A 322 0.39 -18.75 22.86
CA GLN A 322 0.28 -20.16 23.18
C GLN A 322 1.41 -20.68 24.10
N LYS A 323 2.37 -19.82 24.49
CA LYS A 323 3.57 -20.18 25.28
C LYS A 323 4.52 -21.16 24.59
N SER A 324 4.45 -21.24 23.27
CA SER A 324 5.35 -22.03 22.42
C SER A 324 6.59 -21.21 22.08
N TRP A 325 7.44 -20.95 23.09
CA TRP A 325 8.52 -19.96 23.03
C TRP A 325 9.52 -20.21 21.90
N GLN A 326 9.94 -21.46 21.69
CA GLN A 326 10.90 -21.80 20.63
C GLN A 326 10.33 -21.56 19.23
N ALA A 327 9.05 -21.90 19.02
CA ALA A 327 8.36 -21.66 17.75
C ALA A 327 8.15 -20.16 17.52
N ALA A 328 7.79 -19.41 18.57
CA ALA A 328 7.66 -17.96 18.53
C ALA A 328 9.00 -17.29 18.16
N LEU A 329 10.08 -17.68 18.83
CA LEU A 329 11.44 -17.19 18.57
C LEU A 329 11.85 -17.40 17.11
N GLN A 330 11.62 -18.60 16.56
CA GLN A 330 11.94 -18.91 15.17
C GLN A 330 11.18 -18.01 14.20
N LYS A 331 9.91 -17.72 14.47
CA LYS A 331 9.08 -16.86 13.62
C LYS A 331 9.46 -15.39 13.71
N PHE A 332 9.72 -14.86 14.90
CA PHE A 332 10.23 -13.48 15.03
C PHE A 332 11.61 -13.31 14.40
N LYS A 333 12.47 -14.34 14.45
CA LYS A 333 13.73 -14.36 13.71
C LYS A 333 13.49 -14.26 12.20
N LEU A 334 12.62 -15.10 11.63
CA LEU A 334 12.29 -15.05 10.20
C LEU A 334 11.68 -13.71 9.77
N SER A 335 10.92 -13.06 10.66
CA SER A 335 10.42 -11.69 10.44
C SER A 335 11.58 -10.71 10.29
N LEU A 336 12.51 -10.68 11.24
CA LEU A 336 13.69 -9.79 11.20
C LEU A 336 14.62 -10.07 10.02
N GLU A 337 14.79 -11.34 9.63
CA GLU A 337 15.57 -11.73 8.45
C GLU A 337 14.91 -11.27 7.13
N ALA A 338 13.58 -11.10 7.11
CA ALA A 338 12.85 -10.56 5.97
C ALA A 338 12.85 -9.02 5.94
N GLY A 339 13.10 -8.35 7.06
CA GLY A 339 13.26 -6.91 7.16
C GLY A 339 13.21 -6.38 8.61
N PRO A 340 13.61 -5.11 8.84
CA PRO A 340 13.64 -4.52 10.18
C PRO A 340 12.25 -4.40 10.81
N SER A 341 12.03 -5.05 11.95
CA SER A 341 10.78 -5.04 12.71
C SER A 341 11.04 -4.84 14.20
N LEU A 342 10.81 -3.61 14.71
CA LEU A 342 10.96 -3.34 16.14
C LEU A 342 10.04 -4.24 16.99
N TYR A 343 8.81 -4.50 16.51
CA TYR A 343 7.89 -5.42 17.17
C TYR A 343 8.51 -6.81 17.38
N SER A 344 9.07 -7.39 16.32
CA SER A 344 9.66 -8.74 16.37
C SER A 344 10.90 -8.77 17.27
N ALA A 345 11.73 -7.72 17.23
CA ALA A 345 12.88 -7.59 18.11
C ALA A 345 12.46 -7.56 19.59
N VAL A 346 11.46 -6.75 19.94
CA VAL A 346 10.96 -6.69 21.33
C VAL A 346 10.32 -8.00 21.76
N ARG A 347 9.55 -8.66 20.89
CA ARG A 347 9.00 -9.99 21.23
C ARG A 347 10.08 -11.05 21.42
N MET A 348 11.17 -11.03 20.66
CA MET A 348 12.32 -11.90 20.94
C MET A 348 12.94 -11.58 22.31
N ILE A 349 13.02 -10.31 22.70
CA ILE A 349 13.49 -9.91 24.03
C ILE A 349 12.54 -10.43 25.13
N GLU A 350 11.23 -10.40 24.92
CA GLU A 350 10.28 -10.98 25.87
C GLU A 350 10.44 -12.51 25.98
N VAL A 351 10.71 -13.19 24.87
CA VAL A 351 11.03 -14.64 24.86
C VAL A 351 12.34 -14.91 25.62
N LEU A 352 13.36 -14.04 25.48
CA LEU A 352 14.60 -14.13 26.28
C LEU A 352 14.33 -14.15 27.79
N ARG A 353 13.39 -13.32 28.26
CA ARG A 353 13.01 -13.26 29.67
C ARG A 353 12.39 -14.56 30.17
N LYS A 354 11.91 -15.44 29.28
CA LYS A 354 11.39 -16.76 29.65
C LYS A 354 12.48 -17.82 29.83
N GLY A 355 13.75 -17.48 29.59
CA GLY A 355 14.90 -18.35 29.83
C GLY A 355 15.27 -19.24 28.64
N GLU A 356 14.82 -18.91 27.43
CA GLU A 356 15.15 -19.68 26.23
C GLU A 356 16.64 -19.58 25.87
N ALA A 357 17.32 -20.74 25.87
CA ALA A 357 18.75 -20.81 25.59
C ALA A 357 19.06 -20.45 24.13
N GLY A 358 20.14 -19.70 23.89
CA GLY A 358 20.58 -19.33 22.55
C GLY A 358 19.75 -18.23 21.86
N ALA A 359 18.67 -17.76 22.49
CA ALA A 359 17.85 -16.70 21.93
C ALA A 359 18.59 -15.35 21.82
N VAL A 360 19.65 -15.12 22.62
CA VAL A 360 20.46 -13.89 22.53
C VAL A 360 21.22 -13.86 21.22
N LYS A 361 21.91 -14.96 20.90
CA LYS A 361 22.60 -15.17 19.63
C LYS A 361 21.62 -15.10 18.46
N ALA A 362 20.40 -15.64 18.63
CA ALA A 362 19.35 -15.54 17.63
C ALA A 362 18.93 -14.08 17.40
N LEU A 363 18.72 -13.29 18.46
CA LEU A 363 18.40 -11.86 18.36
C LEU A 363 19.53 -11.09 17.67
N ALA A 364 20.78 -11.26 18.13
CA ALA A 364 21.96 -10.62 17.57
C ALA A 364 22.14 -10.88 16.07
N TYR A 365 21.92 -12.14 15.65
CA TYR A 365 21.98 -12.51 14.24
C TYR A 365 20.83 -11.89 13.43
N ALA A 366 19.61 -11.93 13.98
CA ALA A 366 18.41 -11.49 13.29
C ALA A 366 18.33 -9.97 13.10
N VAL A 367 18.70 -9.18 14.13
CA VAL A 367 18.74 -7.70 14.01
C VAL A 367 19.85 -7.24 13.09
N GLY A 368 20.92 -8.02 12.99
CA GLY A 368 22.04 -7.80 12.11
C GLY A 368 22.52 -6.35 11.96
N GLU A 369 22.59 -5.88 10.72
CA GLU A 369 23.00 -4.50 10.39
C GLU A 369 21.91 -3.46 10.70
N ASP A 370 20.65 -3.90 10.81
CA ASP A 370 19.50 -3.05 11.12
C ASP A 370 19.41 -2.66 12.61
N ALA A 371 20.26 -3.21 13.48
CA ALA A 371 20.17 -2.93 14.91
C ALA A 371 20.27 -1.44 15.26
N VAL A 372 21.01 -0.60 14.50
CA VAL A 372 21.13 0.85 14.78
C VAL A 372 19.77 1.49 14.55
N LYS A 373 19.17 1.16 13.40
CA LYS A 373 17.86 1.64 12.99
C LYS A 373 16.79 1.23 14.01
N LEU A 374 16.75 -0.06 14.39
CA LEU A 374 15.78 -0.58 15.35
C LEU A 374 15.96 0.05 16.74
N ALA A 375 17.19 0.27 17.19
CA ALA A 375 17.45 0.95 18.45
C ALA A 375 17.06 2.44 18.40
N HIS A 376 17.26 3.13 17.27
CA HIS A 376 16.76 4.50 17.06
C HIS A 376 15.22 4.53 17.10
N GLU A 377 14.54 3.61 16.40
CA GLU A 377 13.08 3.50 16.42
C GLU A 377 12.56 3.31 17.85
N ALA A 378 13.21 2.43 18.62
CA ALA A 378 12.88 2.21 20.03
C ALA A 378 13.03 3.49 20.88
N VAL A 379 14.11 4.27 20.68
CA VAL A 379 14.31 5.56 21.35
C VAL A 379 13.21 6.57 21.01
N LEU A 380 12.83 6.64 19.74
CA LEU A 380 11.79 7.58 19.27
C LEU A 380 10.44 7.34 19.95
N ILE A 381 10.10 6.08 20.25
CA ILE A 381 8.89 5.72 20.99
C ILE A 381 9.07 5.69 22.52
N GLY A 382 10.25 6.06 23.02
CA GLY A 382 10.56 6.08 24.45
C GLY A 382 10.89 4.70 25.06
N ASP A 383 11.08 3.67 24.25
CA ASP A 383 11.51 2.33 24.67
C ASP A 383 13.04 2.24 24.79
N TYR A 384 13.57 2.92 25.80
CA TYR A 384 15.02 2.93 26.07
C TYR A 384 15.56 1.55 26.49
N TYR A 385 14.69 0.66 27.01
CA TYR A 385 15.09 -0.70 27.39
C TYR A 385 15.33 -1.56 26.15
N ALA A 386 14.42 -1.52 25.16
CA ALA A 386 14.59 -2.20 23.88
C ALA A 386 15.82 -1.70 23.17
N ALA A 387 15.98 -0.38 23.09
CA ALA A 387 17.14 0.22 22.45
C ALA A 387 18.45 -0.30 23.06
N ALA A 388 18.54 -0.34 24.39
CA ALA A 388 19.72 -0.84 25.10
C ALA A 388 19.97 -2.34 24.84
N VAL A 389 18.94 -3.18 24.93
CA VAL A 389 19.07 -4.63 24.70
C VAL A 389 19.45 -4.95 23.25
N ILE A 390 18.87 -4.24 22.27
CA ILE A 390 19.22 -4.39 20.84
C ILE A 390 20.68 -4.02 20.62
N CYS A 391 21.15 -2.90 21.17
CA CYS A 391 22.56 -2.49 21.07
C CYS A 391 23.50 -3.53 21.69
N LEU A 392 23.15 -4.08 22.87
CA LEU A 392 23.97 -5.08 23.55
C LEU A 392 24.02 -6.40 22.79
N ALA A 393 22.89 -6.86 22.25
CA ALA A 393 22.85 -8.05 21.41
C ALA A 393 23.68 -7.86 20.13
N ALA A 394 23.58 -6.70 19.47
CA ALA A 394 24.37 -6.40 18.28
C ALA A 394 25.88 -6.33 18.57
N ALA A 395 26.28 -5.79 19.73
CA ALA A 395 27.68 -5.72 20.16
C ALA A 395 28.30 -7.11 20.43
N GLU A 396 27.49 -8.14 20.73
CA GLU A 396 27.96 -9.53 20.80
C GLU A 396 28.44 -10.03 19.42
N ARG A 397 27.87 -9.51 18.32
CA ARG A 397 28.19 -9.91 16.94
C ARG A 397 29.39 -9.15 16.35
N ASP A 398 29.51 -7.85 16.61
CA ASP A 398 30.53 -6.99 15.99
C ASP A 398 31.13 -5.98 16.99
N VAL A 399 32.43 -6.16 17.29
CA VAL A 399 33.25 -5.25 18.13
C VAL A 399 34.14 -4.34 17.26
N GLY A 400 33.92 -4.35 15.94
CA GLY A 400 34.70 -3.66 14.92
C GLY A 400 34.26 -2.22 14.63
N GLU A 401 34.22 -1.84 13.35
CA GLU A 401 33.99 -0.44 12.92
C GLU A 401 32.64 0.12 13.36
N SER A 402 31.60 -0.74 13.38
CA SER A 402 30.24 -0.39 13.80
C SER A 402 30.14 -0.07 15.30
N PHE A 403 31.11 -0.49 16.10
CA PHE A 403 31.14 -0.30 17.57
C PHE A 403 31.02 1.16 18.00
N ASN A 404 31.64 2.09 17.27
CA ASN A 404 31.53 3.51 17.62
C ASN A 404 30.10 4.02 17.44
N GLN A 405 29.40 3.56 16.40
CA GLN A 405 27.99 3.92 16.17
C GLN A 405 27.10 3.33 17.26
N TRP A 406 27.33 2.06 17.64
CA TRP A 406 26.64 1.41 18.76
C TRP A 406 26.82 2.17 20.07
N LYS A 407 28.06 2.58 20.35
CA LYS A 407 28.42 3.32 21.56
C LYS A 407 27.80 4.72 21.59
N ASP A 408 27.91 5.49 20.50
CA ASP A 408 27.39 6.85 20.45
C ASP A 408 25.87 6.84 20.64
N LEU A 409 25.19 5.87 20.03
CA LEU A 409 23.77 5.62 20.27
C LEU A 409 23.50 5.23 21.72
N TYR A 410 24.25 4.27 22.28
CA TYR A 410 24.09 3.84 23.67
C TYR A 410 24.30 5.00 24.67
N GLN A 411 25.28 5.86 24.43
CA GLN A 411 25.52 7.07 25.23
C GLN A 411 24.41 8.10 25.08
N SER A 412 23.85 8.23 23.86
CA SER A 412 22.68 9.07 23.61
C SER A 412 21.46 8.56 24.39
N ILE A 413 21.20 7.25 24.38
CA ILE A 413 20.13 6.59 25.14
C ILE A 413 20.27 6.90 26.65
N ILE A 414 21.47 6.74 27.22
CA ILE A 414 21.75 7.03 28.64
C ILE A 414 21.42 8.50 28.99
N LYS A 415 21.80 9.43 28.11
CA LYS A 415 21.58 10.87 28.31
C LYS A 415 20.10 11.26 28.19
N GLN A 416 19.38 10.65 27.25
CA GLN A 416 17.98 11.00 26.95
C GLN A 416 16.97 10.29 27.86
N ALA A 417 17.33 9.15 28.45
CA ALA A 417 16.44 8.39 29.33
C ALA A 417 16.28 9.05 30.71
N GLY A 418 15.51 10.15 30.79
CA GLY A 418 15.23 10.89 32.02
C GLY A 418 14.55 10.07 33.12
N SER A 419 13.79 9.04 32.74
CA SER A 419 13.04 8.12 33.62
C SER A 419 13.82 6.91 34.12
N MET A 420 15.06 6.70 33.66
CA MET A 420 15.84 5.52 34.01
C MET A 420 16.49 5.69 35.41
N PRO A 421 16.35 4.69 36.32
CA PRO A 421 16.98 4.73 37.64
C PRO A 421 18.48 5.02 37.58
N ALA A 422 18.99 5.85 38.49
CA ALA A 422 20.40 6.26 38.52
C ALA A 422 21.37 5.08 38.57
N ILE A 423 21.02 4.04 39.34
CA ILE A 423 21.82 2.80 39.44
C ILE A 423 21.98 2.08 38.10
N ILE A 424 20.97 2.18 37.22
CA ILE A 424 21.03 1.63 35.87
C ILE A 424 21.97 2.49 35.02
N LYS A 425 21.81 3.82 35.04
CA LYS A 425 22.69 4.75 34.30
C LYS A 425 24.17 4.55 34.65
N ASP A 426 24.48 4.38 35.94
CA ASP A 426 25.86 4.15 36.40
C ASP A 426 26.41 2.81 35.91
N TYR A 427 25.59 1.75 35.96
CA TYR A 427 25.95 0.44 35.41
C TYR A 427 26.25 0.51 33.90
N LEU A 428 25.46 1.28 33.14
CA LEU A 428 25.68 1.48 31.71
C LEU A 428 26.97 2.24 31.41
N GLY A 429 27.29 3.26 32.21
CA GLY A 429 28.55 3.97 32.12
C GLY A 429 29.75 3.04 32.28
N ILE A 430 29.70 2.13 33.26
CA ILE A 430 30.75 1.14 33.51
C ILE A 430 30.88 0.16 32.34
N LEU A 431 29.75 -0.33 31.81
CA LEU A 431 29.76 -1.27 30.69
C LEU A 431 30.36 -0.62 29.43
N CYS A 432 30.00 0.62 29.11
CA CYS A 432 30.62 1.37 28.02
C CYS A 432 32.14 1.46 28.16
N GLN A 433 32.65 1.71 29.37
CA GLN A 433 34.09 1.77 29.63
C GLN A 433 34.76 0.40 29.45
N GLN A 434 34.12 -0.69 29.91
CA GLN A 434 34.63 -2.04 29.74
C GLN A 434 34.69 -2.46 28.27
N MET A 435 33.66 -2.13 27.49
CA MET A 435 33.63 -2.42 26.06
C MET A 435 34.72 -1.65 25.30
N GLU A 436 35.05 -0.40 25.70
CA GLU A 436 36.17 0.38 25.15
C GLU A 436 37.54 -0.26 25.40
N ILE A 437 37.77 -0.73 26.63
CA ILE A 437 39.01 -1.43 26.96
C ILE A 437 39.16 -2.69 26.08
N CYS A 438 38.08 -3.45 25.90
CA CYS A 438 38.08 -4.65 25.06
C CYS A 438 38.33 -4.32 23.59
N LYS A 439 37.75 -3.24 23.07
CA LYS A 439 37.97 -2.78 21.69
C LYS A 439 39.44 -2.43 21.43
N VAL A 440 40.08 -1.67 22.33
CA VAL A 440 41.50 -1.30 22.20
C VAL A 440 42.38 -2.55 22.18
N ALA A 441 42.08 -3.53 23.03
CA ALA A 441 42.80 -4.80 23.06
C ALA A 441 42.61 -5.61 21.75
N LEU A 442 41.37 -5.70 21.23
CA LEU A 442 41.08 -6.39 19.96
C LEU A 442 41.65 -5.68 18.72
N ALA A 443 41.80 -4.36 18.75
CA ALA A 443 42.47 -3.60 17.69
C ALA A 443 43.98 -3.93 17.61
N THR A 444 44.56 -4.34 18.73
CA THR A 444 45.98 -4.70 18.84
C THR A 444 46.23 -6.17 18.50
N ASP A 445 45.29 -7.06 18.85
CA ASP A 445 45.31 -8.49 18.54
C ASP A 445 43.89 -8.99 18.24
N LYS A 446 43.54 -9.05 16.95
CA LYS A 446 42.19 -9.37 16.46
C LYS A 446 41.72 -10.78 16.83
N GLU A 447 42.65 -11.68 17.18
CA GLU A 447 42.36 -13.08 17.53
C GLU A 447 42.45 -13.36 19.03
N CYS A 448 42.49 -12.33 19.88
CA CYS A 448 42.61 -12.51 21.33
C CYS A 448 41.37 -13.18 21.95
N LEU A 449 41.36 -14.52 22.00
CA LEU A 449 40.28 -15.35 22.53
C LEU A 449 39.90 -15.00 23.97
N VAL A 450 40.86 -14.54 24.78
CA VAL A 450 40.63 -14.12 26.17
C VAL A 450 39.78 -12.87 26.23
N VAL A 451 40.08 -11.87 25.39
CA VAL A 451 39.33 -10.61 25.34
C VAL A 451 37.94 -10.84 24.75
N GLN A 452 37.82 -11.66 23.71
CA GLN A 452 36.53 -12.08 23.15
C GLN A 452 35.66 -12.78 24.20
N SER A 453 36.21 -13.74 24.94
CA SER A 453 35.49 -14.45 26.00
C SER A 453 35.11 -13.55 27.17
N TYR A 454 35.96 -12.59 27.53
CA TYR A 454 35.65 -11.61 28.57
C TYR A 454 34.48 -10.71 28.16
N LEU A 455 34.51 -10.21 26.92
CA LEU A 455 33.45 -9.36 26.39
C LEU A 455 32.11 -10.11 26.29
N GLU A 456 32.11 -11.35 25.78
CA GLU A 456 30.92 -12.21 25.73
C GLU A 456 30.32 -12.37 27.14
N LYS A 457 31.14 -12.59 28.17
CA LYS A 457 30.67 -12.68 29.56
C LYS A 457 30.13 -11.35 30.11
N ALA A 458 30.77 -10.23 29.77
CA ALA A 458 30.34 -8.91 30.20
C ALA A 458 29.00 -8.51 29.58
N VAL A 459 28.83 -8.74 28.27
CA VAL A 459 27.58 -8.53 27.53
C VAL A 459 26.48 -9.43 28.09
N ASN A 460 26.73 -10.73 28.25
CA ASN A 460 25.74 -11.67 28.79
C ASN A 460 25.30 -11.32 30.22
N ARG A 461 26.24 -10.93 31.10
CA ARG A 461 25.91 -10.47 32.45
C ARG A 461 25.02 -9.22 32.40
N SER A 462 25.38 -8.27 31.54
CA SER A 462 24.64 -7.02 31.38
C SER A 462 23.23 -7.27 30.85
N LEU A 463 23.11 -8.12 29.84
CA LEU A 463 21.84 -8.53 29.29
C LEU A 463 20.95 -9.19 30.35
N GLY A 464 21.49 -10.07 31.19
CA GLY A 464 20.77 -10.67 32.30
C GLY A 464 20.22 -9.64 33.30
N VAL A 465 21.00 -8.59 33.60
CA VAL A 465 20.55 -7.46 34.42
C VAL A 465 19.40 -6.71 33.72
N TRP A 466 19.55 -6.39 32.43
CA TRP A 466 18.53 -5.68 31.65
C TRP A 466 17.21 -6.44 31.54
N LEU A 467 17.26 -7.74 31.25
CA LEU A 467 16.08 -8.59 31.16
C LEU A 467 15.32 -8.67 32.50
N THR A 468 16.02 -8.53 33.63
CA THR A 468 15.43 -8.51 34.98
C THR A 468 14.74 -7.17 35.26
N LEU A 469 15.30 -6.06 34.77
CA LEU A 469 14.81 -4.71 35.01
C LEU A 469 13.76 -4.24 33.97
N TRP A 470 13.52 -5.04 32.94
CA TRP A 470 12.62 -4.72 31.85
C TRP A 470 11.14 -4.62 32.31
N PRO A 471 10.46 -3.49 32.10
CA PRO A 471 9.06 -3.31 32.48
C PRO A 471 8.11 -4.09 31.56
N GLU A 472 6.97 -4.57 32.08
CA GLU A 472 6.08 -5.48 31.34
C GLU A 472 5.37 -4.87 30.12
N HIS A 473 5.40 -3.55 29.91
CA HIS A 473 4.65 -2.86 28.85
C HIS A 473 5.49 -1.80 28.14
N VAL A 474 5.97 -2.06 26.92
CA VAL A 474 6.79 -1.08 26.19
C VAL A 474 6.52 -0.98 24.67
N VAL A 475 5.83 -1.96 24.07
CA VAL A 475 5.45 -1.95 22.64
C VAL A 475 3.94 -2.14 22.51
N PRO A 476 3.27 -1.69 21.42
CA PRO A 476 1.86 -1.95 21.16
C PRO A 476 1.49 -3.38 21.56
N ILE A 477 0.43 -3.48 22.35
CA ILE A 477 -0.01 -4.74 22.98
C ILE A 477 -0.35 -5.79 21.90
N ASN A 478 -0.60 -5.35 20.67
CA ASN A 478 -1.28 -6.11 19.65
C ASN A 478 -0.74 -5.88 18.22
N ILE A 479 -0.03 -6.87 17.64
CA ILE A 479 0.38 -6.84 16.21
C ILE A 479 -0.80 -6.86 15.24
N TRP A 480 -1.97 -7.33 15.67
CA TRP A 480 -3.17 -7.33 14.82
C TRP A 480 -3.59 -5.90 14.50
N GLU A 481 -3.54 -4.99 15.49
CA GLU A 481 -3.87 -3.57 15.31
C GLU A 481 -2.85 -2.83 14.43
N CYS A 482 -1.58 -3.23 14.48
CA CYS A 482 -0.57 -2.68 13.57
C CYS A 482 -0.68 -3.24 12.15
N CYS A 483 -1.24 -4.45 12.01
CA CYS A 483 -1.41 -5.13 10.74
C CYS A 483 -2.65 -4.68 9.99
N LEU A 484 -3.76 -4.55 10.70
CA LEU A 484 -4.96 -3.89 10.20
C LEU A 484 -4.56 -2.46 9.87
#